data_AF-A0AAW0YDT5-F1
#
_entry.id   AF-A0AAW0YDT5-F1
#
_cell.length_a   1.000
_cell.length_b   1.000
_cell.length_c   1.000
_cell.angle_alpha   90.00
_cell.angle_beta   90.00
_cell.angle_gamma   90.00
#
_symmetry.space_group_name_H-M   'P 1'
#
loop_
_entity.id
_entity.type
_entity.pdbx_description
1 polymer ?
#
loop_
_entity_poly.entity_id
_entity_poly.type
_entity_poly.pdbx_seq_one_letter_code
_entity_poly.pdbx_strand_id
1 'polypeptide(L)'
;WFKHTRRHTLSLQLILPLLFVFPAAICTFYCSSNYSVHTMGVESELNIAHFRRLLEQEAQVLTDNCLKWRNIMNSTSDIPEDIEGDVMVAIGQAELLMKERFSQFAGLIDDCEFKRGEKEVTCLDLQGFWDIIYFQVEDVIRRFVNLEKVKSNGWKEDKLPPQTLTPK
;
A
#
# COMPACT_ATOMS: atom_id res chain seq x y z
N TRP A 1 -11.17 -4.51 -66.70
CA TRP A 1 -12.16 -5.58 -66.43
C TRP A 1 -11.94 -6.08 -65.00
N PHE A 2 -12.20 -5.32 -63.94
CA PHE A 2 -13.52 -5.12 -63.29
C PHE A 2 -14.43 -6.35 -63.30
N LYS A 3 -14.44 -7.12 -62.20
CA LYS A 3 -15.56 -7.31 -61.23
C LYS A 3 -15.34 -8.66 -60.50
N HIS A 4 -15.01 -8.68 -59.21
CA HIS A 4 -15.89 -8.45 -58.03
C HIS A 4 -16.76 -9.66 -57.70
N THR A 5 -16.54 -10.27 -56.53
CA THR A 5 -17.61 -10.71 -55.64
C THR A 5 -17.11 -10.68 -54.19
N ARG A 6 -17.85 -9.93 -53.36
CA ARG A 6 -17.65 -9.67 -51.94
C ARG A 6 -18.01 -10.90 -51.11
N ARG A 7 -17.34 -11.07 -49.97
CA ARG A 7 -18.03 -11.34 -48.70
C ARG A 7 -17.49 -10.39 -47.64
N HIS A 8 -18.44 -9.79 -46.93
CA HIS A 8 -18.29 -8.86 -45.83
C HIS A 8 -17.67 -9.57 -44.61
N THR A 9 -16.81 -8.87 -43.86
CA THR A 9 -16.99 -8.57 -42.42
C THR A 9 -15.80 -7.78 -41.88
N LEU A 10 -16.04 -6.49 -41.59
CA LEU A 10 -15.68 -5.70 -40.39
C LEU A 10 -14.22 -5.68 -39.85
N SER A 11 -13.75 -4.44 -39.66
CA SER A 11 -12.54 -3.97 -38.96
C SER A 11 -11.95 -4.89 -37.89
N LEU A 12 -10.67 -5.24 -38.04
CA LEU A 12 -9.79 -5.65 -36.94
C LEU A 12 -9.01 -4.43 -36.43
N GLN A 13 -9.74 -3.44 -35.93
CA GLN A 13 -9.29 -2.62 -34.81
C GLN A 13 -10.07 -3.11 -33.59
N LEU A 14 -9.39 -3.16 -32.44
CA LEU A 14 -9.90 -3.58 -31.12
C LEU A 14 -10.05 -5.09 -30.88
N ILE A 15 -8.97 -5.77 -30.47
CA ILE A 15 -9.01 -6.72 -29.34
C ILE A 15 -7.63 -6.77 -28.64
N LEU A 16 -7.48 -5.92 -27.63
CA LEU A 16 -6.61 -6.04 -26.44
C LEU A 16 -7.06 -4.84 -25.60
N PRO A 17 -7.64 -4.99 -24.38
CA PRO A 17 -6.95 -5.63 -23.24
C PRO A 17 -7.88 -6.22 -22.15
N LEU A 18 -7.69 -7.47 -21.72
CA LEU A 18 -8.40 -8.00 -20.53
C LEU A 18 -7.48 -8.83 -19.61
N LEU A 19 -6.27 -8.36 -19.33
CA LEU A 19 -5.43 -8.95 -18.26
C LEU A 19 -4.78 -7.92 -17.31
N PHE A 20 -5.20 -6.65 -17.32
CA PHE A 20 -4.70 -5.64 -16.36
C PHE A 20 -5.82 -4.83 -15.69
N VAL A 21 -6.92 -5.50 -15.32
CA VAL A 21 -7.99 -4.91 -14.50
C VAL A 21 -8.41 -5.89 -13.41
N PHE A 22 -7.55 -6.10 -12.41
CA PHE A 22 -8.00 -6.55 -11.08
C PHE A 22 -7.08 -6.01 -9.97
N PRO A 23 -7.23 -4.75 -9.55
CA PRO A 23 -6.64 -4.29 -8.29
C PRO A 23 -7.41 -4.77 -7.06
N ALA A 24 -8.60 -5.36 -7.24
CA ALA A 24 -9.48 -5.78 -6.13
C ALA A 24 -9.13 -7.14 -5.49
N ALA A 25 -8.25 -7.94 -6.12
CA ALA A 25 -7.91 -9.27 -5.61
C ALA A 25 -6.84 -9.25 -4.50
N ILE A 26 -6.02 -8.19 -4.41
CA ILE A 26 -5.00 -8.10 -3.34
C ILE A 26 -5.66 -7.69 -2.01
N CYS A 27 -6.70 -6.86 -2.05
CA CYS A 27 -7.37 -6.38 -0.83
C CYS A 27 -8.32 -7.43 -0.22
N THR A 28 -8.92 -8.31 -1.03
CA THR A 28 -9.76 -9.40 -0.50
C THR A 28 -8.95 -10.52 0.14
N PHE A 29 -7.69 -10.71 -0.26
CA PHE A 29 -6.79 -11.66 0.41
C PHE A 29 -6.28 -11.14 1.78
N TYR A 30 -6.12 -9.82 1.94
CA TYR A 30 -5.65 -9.24 3.21
C TYR A 30 -6.79 -8.92 4.20
N CYS A 31 -8.03 -8.70 3.74
CA CYS A 31 -9.12 -8.25 4.62
C CYS A 31 -10.04 -9.38 5.14
N SER A 32 -9.93 -10.63 4.64
CA SER A 32 -10.89 -11.70 4.99
C SER A 32 -10.41 -12.72 6.03
N SER A 33 -9.18 -12.61 6.57
CA SER A 33 -8.62 -13.72 7.39
C SER A 33 -8.30 -13.44 8.85
N ASN A 34 -8.43 -12.24 9.43
CA ASN A 34 -8.10 -12.08 10.85
C ASN A 34 -8.94 -11.03 11.61
N TYR A 35 -10.22 -11.33 11.86
CA TYR A 35 -10.83 -10.99 13.15
C TYR A 35 -12.04 -11.89 13.45
N SER A 36 -11.77 -13.05 14.03
CA SER A 36 -12.72 -13.78 14.88
C SER A 36 -11.91 -14.46 15.99
N VAL A 37 -12.07 -13.98 17.21
CA VAL A 37 -11.45 -14.54 18.41
C VAL A 37 -12.17 -15.84 18.77
N HIS A 38 -11.53 -16.99 18.51
CA HIS A 38 -11.66 -18.18 19.35
C HIS A 38 -10.39 -19.04 19.24
N THR A 39 -9.76 -19.21 20.40
CA THR A 39 -8.56 -19.98 20.71
C THR A 39 -8.51 -21.36 20.08
N MET A 40 -7.44 -21.67 19.33
CA MET A 40 -6.72 -22.97 19.31
C MET A 40 -5.51 -22.89 18.36
N GLY A 41 -4.32 -22.67 18.94
CA GLY A 41 -3.04 -23.19 18.45
C GLY A 41 -2.60 -22.86 17.03
N VAL A 42 -2.17 -21.60 16.78
CA VAL A 42 -1.04 -21.31 15.89
C VAL A 42 -0.30 -20.10 16.47
N GLU A 43 0.51 -20.31 17.51
CA GLU A 43 1.70 -19.47 17.67
C GLU A 43 2.59 -19.79 16.47
N SER A 44 2.35 -19.09 15.36
CA SER A 44 3.33 -18.96 14.29
C SER A 44 4.57 -18.39 14.99
N GLU A 45 5.56 -19.24 15.25
CA GLU A 45 6.77 -18.94 16.01
C GLU A 45 7.23 -17.50 15.74
N LEU A 46 6.96 -16.60 16.68
CA LEU A 46 7.48 -15.25 16.65
C LEU A 46 9.00 -15.38 16.73
N ASN A 47 9.64 -15.33 15.58
CA ASN A 47 11.07 -15.51 15.43
C ASN A 47 11.63 -14.41 14.53
N ILE A 48 12.94 -14.22 14.57
CA ILE A 48 13.64 -13.18 13.82
C ILE A 48 13.32 -13.24 12.32
N ALA A 49 13.21 -14.43 11.75
CA ALA A 49 12.91 -14.60 10.33
C ALA A 49 11.49 -14.14 9.98
N HIS A 50 10.52 -14.28 10.89
CA HIS A 50 9.18 -13.72 10.72
C HIS A 50 9.24 -12.19 10.61
N PHE A 51 9.90 -11.50 11.55
CA PHE A 51 9.96 -10.04 11.55
C PHE A 51 10.74 -9.47 10.35
N ARG A 52 11.81 -10.14 9.90
CA ARG A 52 12.51 -9.72 8.67
C ARG A 52 11.61 -9.78 7.44
N ARG A 53 10.86 -10.88 7.26
CA ARG A 53 9.92 -11.01 6.14
C ARG A 53 8.79 -9.99 6.22
N LEU A 54 8.25 -9.76 7.41
CA LEU A 54 7.19 -8.79 7.65
C LEU A 54 7.64 -7.37 7.26
N LEU A 55 8.83 -6.97 7.72
CA LEU A 55 9.43 -5.69 7.37
C LEU A 55 9.66 -5.54 5.86
N GLU A 56 10.20 -6.58 5.21
CA GLU A 56 10.43 -6.60 3.76
C GLU A 56 9.13 -6.47 2.96
N GLN A 57 8.09 -7.22 3.36
CA GLN A 57 6.79 -7.19 2.69
C GLN A 57 6.14 -5.81 2.75
N GLU A 58 6.06 -5.21 3.95
CA GLU A 58 5.44 -3.89 4.08
C GLU A 58 6.28 -2.78 3.41
N ALA A 59 7.62 -2.91 3.40
CA ALA A 59 8.49 -1.99 2.67
C ALA A 59 8.26 -2.07 1.16
N GLN A 60 8.07 -3.28 0.62
CA GLN A 60 7.75 -3.48 -0.79
C GLN A 60 6.39 -2.86 -1.14
N VAL A 61 5.36 -3.07 -0.30
CA VAL A 61 4.02 -2.49 -0.51
C VAL A 61 4.09 -0.96 -0.57
N LEU A 62 4.79 -0.31 0.36
CA LEU A 62 4.94 1.16 0.36
C LEU A 62 5.75 1.65 -0.86
N THR A 63 6.84 0.95 -1.19
CA THR A 63 7.66 1.26 -2.37
C THR A 63 6.85 1.19 -3.66
N ASP A 64 6.06 0.13 -3.84
CA ASP A 64 5.22 -0.06 -5.02
C ASP A 64 4.16 1.03 -5.16
N ASN A 65 3.54 1.44 -4.04
CA ASN A 65 2.59 2.56 -4.03
C ASN A 65 3.28 3.88 -4.41
N CYS A 66 4.44 4.18 -3.82
CA CYS A 66 5.21 5.38 -4.16
C CYS A 66 5.57 5.42 -5.64
N LEU A 67 6.08 4.32 -6.20
CA LEU A 67 6.44 4.22 -7.61
C LEU A 67 5.22 4.37 -8.52
N LYS A 68 4.11 3.70 -8.20
CA LYS A 68 2.85 3.82 -8.92
C LYS A 68 2.39 5.28 -8.99
N TRP A 69 2.38 5.98 -7.87
CA TRP A 69 1.89 7.35 -7.81
C TRP A 69 2.85 8.37 -8.43
N ARG A 70 4.17 8.20 -8.29
CA ARG A 70 5.15 8.98 -9.06
C ARG A 70 4.93 8.82 -10.57
N ASN A 71 4.69 7.59 -11.03
CA ASN A 71 4.42 7.33 -12.44
C ASN A 71 3.13 8.00 -12.92
N ILE A 72 2.07 8.00 -12.09
CA ILE A 72 0.81 8.69 -12.42
C ILE A 72 1.05 10.19 -12.57
N MET A 73 1.72 10.85 -11.61
CA MET A 73 2.05 12.28 -11.69
C MET A 73 2.86 12.63 -12.95
N ASN A 74 3.83 11.77 -13.31
CA ASN A 74 4.69 12.03 -14.47
C ASN A 74 4.00 11.77 -15.82
N SER A 75 2.91 11.02 -15.86
CA SER A 75 2.27 10.58 -17.11
C SER A 75 0.90 11.21 -17.37
N THR A 76 0.33 11.90 -16.39
CA THR A 76 -1.03 12.45 -16.43
C THR A 76 -0.95 13.96 -16.22
N SER A 77 -1.39 14.76 -17.20
CA SER A 77 -1.25 16.22 -17.18
C SER A 77 -2.49 16.96 -16.64
N ASP A 78 -3.55 16.25 -16.29
CA ASP A 78 -4.84 16.78 -15.85
C ASP A 78 -5.12 16.54 -14.35
N ILE A 79 -4.09 16.22 -13.57
CA ILE A 79 -4.22 16.10 -12.11
C ILE A 79 -4.36 17.52 -11.51
N PRO A 80 -5.38 17.78 -10.69
CA PRO A 80 -5.50 19.03 -9.95
C PRO A 80 -4.33 19.25 -8.97
N GLU A 81 -3.89 20.50 -8.79
CA GLU A 81 -2.74 20.88 -7.95
C GLU A 81 -2.89 20.44 -6.48
N ASP A 82 -4.11 20.52 -5.94
CA ASP A 82 -4.44 20.03 -4.60
C ASP A 82 -4.20 18.52 -4.47
N ILE A 83 -4.64 17.75 -5.47
CA ILE A 83 -4.43 16.30 -5.51
C ILE A 83 -2.95 15.96 -5.73
N GLU A 84 -2.21 16.71 -6.56
CA GLU A 84 -0.75 16.54 -6.67
C GLU A 84 -0.06 16.77 -5.32
N GLY A 85 -0.46 17.81 -4.58
CA GLY A 85 -0.02 18.07 -3.22
C GLY A 85 -0.26 16.89 -2.29
N ASP A 86 -1.45 16.32 -2.31
CA ASP A 86 -1.80 15.13 -1.51
C ASP A 86 -0.97 13.90 -1.88
N VAL A 87 -0.69 13.69 -3.17
CA VAL A 87 0.18 12.61 -3.63
C VAL A 87 1.60 12.81 -3.11
N MET A 88 2.14 14.03 -3.19
CA MET A 88 3.47 14.35 -2.67
C MET A 88 3.56 14.13 -1.16
N VAL A 89 2.53 14.52 -0.40
CA VAL A 89 2.44 14.26 1.04
C VAL A 89 2.43 12.77 1.34
N ALA A 90 1.60 11.98 0.65
CA ALA A 90 1.51 10.54 0.87
C ALA A 90 2.84 9.83 0.57
N ILE A 91 3.52 10.18 -0.54
CA ILE A 91 4.85 9.66 -0.88
C ILE A 91 5.87 10.04 0.19
N GLY A 92 5.90 11.31 0.60
CA GLY A 92 6.84 11.80 1.61
C GLY A 92 6.66 11.09 2.96
N GLN A 93 5.42 10.84 3.37
CA GLN A 93 5.12 10.09 4.59
C GLN A 93 5.56 8.62 4.50
N ALA A 94 5.30 7.96 3.38
CA ALA A 94 5.75 6.58 3.15
C ALA A 94 7.29 6.47 3.19
N GLU A 95 7.99 7.38 2.52
CA GLU A 95 9.45 7.42 2.49
C GLU A 95 10.04 7.73 3.86
N LEU A 96 9.44 8.64 4.63
CA LEU A 96 9.86 8.94 5.99
C LEU A 96 9.65 7.74 6.92
N LEU A 97 8.50 7.08 6.81
CA LEU A 97 8.19 5.89 7.60
C LEU A 97 9.20 4.76 7.35
N MET A 98 9.52 4.50 6.08
CA MET A 98 10.54 3.51 5.70
C MET A 98 11.96 3.94 6.15
N LYS A 99 12.31 5.21 5.97
CA LYS A 99 13.65 5.71 6.33
C LYS A 99 13.88 5.70 7.83
N GLU A 100 12.87 6.07 8.62
CA GLU A 100 13.03 6.26 10.06
C GLU A 100 12.58 5.03 10.83
N ARG A 101 11.31 4.64 10.71
CA ARG A 101 10.72 3.60 11.57
C ARG A 101 11.14 2.21 11.15
N PHE A 102 11.16 1.92 9.86
CA PHE A 102 11.59 0.61 9.39
C PHE A 102 13.08 0.39 9.62
N SER A 103 13.89 1.44 9.46
CA SER A 103 15.32 1.41 9.82
C SER A 103 15.53 1.16 11.32
N GLN A 104 14.76 1.82 12.19
CA GLN A 104 14.78 1.54 13.64
C GLN A 104 14.39 0.10 13.95
N PHE A 105 13.34 -0.42 13.30
CA PHE A 105 12.89 -1.80 13.52
C PHE A 105 13.92 -2.82 13.04
N ALA A 106 14.54 -2.59 11.87
CA ALA A 106 15.63 -3.43 11.37
C ALA A 106 16.79 -3.50 12.38
N GLY A 107 17.16 -2.37 12.98
CA GLY A 107 18.16 -2.32 14.05
C GLY A 107 17.77 -3.18 15.26
N LEU A 108 16.53 -3.10 15.72
CA LEU A 108 16.04 -3.93 16.83
C LEU A 108 16.03 -5.43 16.49
N ILE A 109 15.66 -5.78 15.26
CA ILE A 109 15.72 -7.18 14.79
C ILE A 109 17.16 -7.68 14.83
N ASP A 110 18.12 -6.89 14.34
CA ASP A 110 19.53 -7.25 14.40
C ASP A 110 20.03 -7.36 15.85
N ASP A 111 19.61 -6.46 16.74
CA ASP A 111 20.01 -6.49 18.15
C ASP A 111 19.47 -7.72 18.87
N CYS A 112 18.25 -8.16 18.53
CA CYS A 112 17.66 -9.41 18.99
C CYS A 112 18.43 -10.64 18.46
N GLU A 113 18.83 -10.63 17.19
CA GLU A 113 19.54 -11.75 16.54
C GLU A 113 20.97 -11.91 17.04
N PHE A 114 21.71 -10.81 17.11
CA PHE A 114 23.14 -10.81 17.42
C PHE A 114 23.45 -10.46 18.88
N LYS A 115 22.43 -10.19 19.70
CA LYS A 115 22.57 -9.80 21.12
C LYS A 115 23.48 -8.60 21.33
N ARG A 116 23.31 -7.56 20.50
CA ARG A 116 24.20 -6.37 20.46
C ARG A 116 23.79 -5.20 21.37
N GLY A 117 22.64 -5.30 22.04
CA GLY A 117 22.11 -4.24 22.93
C GLY A 117 22.67 -4.29 24.36
N GLU A 118 22.68 -3.14 25.04
CA GLU A 118 22.93 -3.07 26.49
C GLU A 118 21.84 -3.81 27.30
N LYS A 119 20.64 -3.89 26.74
CA LYS A 119 19.50 -4.68 27.24
C LYS A 119 19.13 -5.73 26.21
N GLU A 120 18.77 -6.93 26.67
CA GLU A 120 18.33 -8.01 25.79
C GLU A 120 16.98 -7.64 25.14
N VAL A 121 16.94 -7.65 23.81
CA VAL A 121 15.71 -7.45 23.03
C VAL A 121 15.08 -8.82 22.79
N THR A 122 13.81 -8.96 23.14
CA THR A 122 13.04 -10.20 22.94
C THR A 122 12.10 -10.11 21.74
N CYS A 123 11.59 -11.25 21.27
CA CYS A 123 10.57 -11.27 20.22
C CYS A 123 9.26 -10.57 20.63
N LEU A 124 8.98 -10.45 21.93
CA LEU A 124 7.84 -9.68 22.43
C LEU A 124 8.07 -8.18 22.30
N ASP A 125 9.30 -7.71 22.54
CA ASP A 125 9.67 -6.31 22.32
C ASP A 125 9.56 -5.93 20.84
N LEU A 126 10.00 -6.83 19.95
CA LEU A 126 9.83 -6.67 18.50
C LEU A 126 8.36 -6.59 18.10
N GLN A 127 7.51 -7.48 18.64
CA GLN A 127 6.07 -7.43 18.38
C GLN A 127 5.46 -6.09 18.83
N GLY A 128 5.75 -5.64 20.06
CA GLY A 128 5.22 -4.39 20.57
C GLY A 128 5.68 -3.16 19.76
N PHE A 129 6.93 -3.16 19.29
CA PHE A 129 7.42 -2.10 18.41
C PHE A 129 6.74 -2.15 17.04
N TRP A 130 6.54 -3.35 16.49
CA TRP A 130 5.84 -3.54 15.23
C TRP A 130 4.41 -3.04 15.29
N ASP A 131 3.66 -3.36 16.34
CA ASP A 131 2.27 -2.92 16.51
C ASP A 131 2.15 -1.39 16.42
N ILE A 132 3.12 -0.65 16.99
CA ILE A 132 3.16 0.81 16.92
C ILE A 132 3.43 1.30 15.49
N ILE A 133 4.37 0.69 14.78
CA ILE A 133 4.71 1.04 13.40
C ILE A 133 3.55 0.72 12.45
N TYR A 134 2.87 -0.41 12.67
CA TYR A 134 1.83 -0.90 11.80
C TYR A 134 0.66 0.09 11.68
N PHE A 135 0.27 0.75 12.77
CA PHE A 135 -0.73 1.82 12.71
C PHE A 135 -0.34 2.97 11.75
N GLN A 136 0.95 3.28 11.66
CA GLN A 136 1.46 4.30 10.74
C GLN A 136 1.48 3.79 9.30
N VAL A 137 1.82 2.52 9.09
CA VAL A 137 1.70 1.86 7.78
C VAL A 137 0.26 1.92 7.29
N GLU A 138 -0.71 1.54 8.13
CA GLU A 138 -2.13 1.59 7.78
C GLU A 138 -2.60 3.01 7.43
N ASP A 139 -2.15 4.05 8.13
CA ASP A 139 -2.50 5.43 7.79
C ASP A 139 -2.00 5.84 6.41
N VAL A 140 -0.74 5.51 6.09
CA VAL A 140 -0.15 5.80 4.79
C VAL A 140 -0.84 5.03 3.67
N ILE A 141 -1.14 3.74 3.88
CA ILE A 141 -1.89 2.92 2.91
C ILE A 141 -3.29 3.48 2.69
N ARG A 142 -3.97 3.92 3.74
CA ARG A 142 -5.30 4.53 3.64
C ARG A 142 -5.28 5.80 2.77
N ARG A 143 -4.21 6.60 2.84
CA ARG A 143 -4.03 7.77 1.97
C ARG A 143 -3.91 7.38 0.50
N PHE A 144 -3.09 6.38 0.17
CA PHE A 144 -3.02 5.87 -1.20
C PHE A 144 -4.34 5.27 -1.70
N VAL A 145 -5.06 4.55 -0.84
CA VAL A 145 -6.41 4.04 -1.17
C VAL A 145 -7.39 5.18 -1.43
N ASN A 146 -7.31 6.28 -0.67
CA ASN A 146 -8.14 7.46 -0.91
C ASN A 146 -7.80 8.12 -2.26
N LEU A 147 -6.52 8.26 -2.58
CA LEU A 147 -6.07 8.79 -3.86
C LEU A 147 -6.57 7.92 -5.04
N GLU A 148 -6.61 6.60 -4.90
CA GLU A 148 -7.22 5.71 -5.92
C GLU A 148 -8.71 6.00 -6.12
N LYS A 149 -9.44 6.25 -5.03
CA LYS A 149 -10.87 6.62 -5.11
C LYS A 149 -11.05 7.95 -5.83
N VAL A 150 -10.29 8.98 -5.45
CA VAL A 150 -10.32 10.31 -6.09
C VAL A 150 -10.01 10.19 -7.58
N LYS A 151 -8.98 9.44 -7.95
CA LYS A 151 -8.65 9.14 -9.35
C LYS A 151 -9.79 8.45 -10.08
N SER A 152 -10.42 7.44 -9.47
CA SER A 152 -11.55 6.72 -10.09
C SER A 152 -12.79 7.59 -10.27
N ASN A 153 -12.92 8.68 -9.50
CA ASN A 153 -13.98 9.67 -9.60
C ASN A 153 -13.63 10.85 -10.54
N GLY A 154 -12.59 10.70 -11.37
CA GLY A 154 -12.15 11.76 -12.28
C GLY A 154 -11.58 12.97 -11.55
N TRP A 155 -10.77 12.71 -10.51
CA TRP A 155 -10.06 13.73 -9.72
C TRP A 155 -10.97 14.64 -8.88
N LYS A 156 -12.18 14.17 -8.58
CA LYS A 156 -13.13 14.87 -7.71
C LYS A 156 -13.09 14.27 -6.33
N GLU A 157 -12.76 15.09 -5.34
CA GLU A 157 -12.93 14.71 -3.94
C GLU A 157 -14.41 14.52 -3.61
N ASP A 158 -14.73 13.43 -2.92
CA ASP A 158 -15.97 13.35 -2.15
C ASP A 158 -15.82 14.33 -0.99
N LYS A 159 -16.39 15.53 -1.14
CA LYS A 159 -16.47 16.51 -0.06
C LYS A 159 -17.28 15.91 1.08
N LEU A 160 -16.63 15.20 2.01
CA LEU A 160 -17.19 14.99 3.33
C LEU A 160 -17.34 16.38 3.96
N PRO A 161 -18.50 16.72 4.54
CA PRO A 161 -18.70 18.00 5.19
C PRO A 161 -17.61 18.18 6.26
N PRO A 162 -17.07 19.41 6.45
CA PRO A 162 -15.99 19.65 7.40
C PRO A 162 -16.33 19.02 8.75
N GLN A 163 -15.47 18.11 9.25
CA GLN A 163 -15.57 17.67 10.62
C GLN A 163 -15.29 18.89 11.49
N THR A 164 -16.38 19.48 12.00
CA THR A 164 -16.35 20.56 12.97
C THR A 164 -15.80 19.95 14.24
N LEU A 165 -14.48 20.08 14.43
CA LEU A 165 -13.83 19.80 15.70
C LEU A 165 -14.38 20.80 16.72
N THR A 166 -15.41 20.39 17.47
CA THR A 166 -15.80 21.07 18.70
C THR A 166 -14.68 20.86 19.72
N PRO A 167 -14.06 21.92 20.25
CA PRO A 167 -13.07 21.79 21.32
C PRO A 167 -13.73 21.16 22.56
N LYS A 168 -13.07 20.17 23.16
CA LYS A 168 -13.37 19.66 24.51
C LYS A 168 -12.58 20.45 25.55
#